data_AF-A0A930XC51-F1
#
_entry.id   AF-A0A930XC51-F1
#
_cell.length_a   1.000
_cell.length_b   1.000
_cell.length_c   1.000
_cell.angle_alpha   90.00
_cell.angle_beta   90.00
_cell.angle_gamma   90.00
#
_symmetry.space_group_name_H-M   'P 1'
#
loop_
_entity.id
_entity.type
_entity.pdbx_description
1 polymer ?
#
loop_
_entity_poly.entity_id
_entity_poly.type
_entity_poly.pdbx_seq_one_letter_code
_entity_poly.pdbx_strand_id
1 'polypeptide(L)'
;MMSYLRRLTLLVLVLATVFVVPGIGNALPEQLDRIAVVASSSQTELDLTPRQRQMIQAINRGLNREVSKILNESQQKSLVKLIHTGDTLNQALDKLQLSSEKREIIKAVSQVYDLKMKSLISGF
;
A
#
# COMPACT_ATOMS: atom_id res chain seq x y z
N MET A 1 47.53 -18.38 26.03
CA MET A 1 47.27 -18.10 24.60
C MET A 1 45.94 -18.69 24.08
N MET A 2 45.44 -19.82 24.63
CA MET A 2 44.21 -20.50 24.18
C MET A 2 42.87 -19.77 24.41
N SER A 3 42.79 -18.84 25.38
CA SER A 3 41.55 -18.13 25.75
C SER A 3 41.18 -17.00 24.79
N TYR A 4 42.19 -16.34 24.21
CA TYR A 4 42.01 -15.25 23.26
C TYR A 4 41.55 -15.77 21.89
N LEU A 5 42.10 -16.90 21.43
CA LEU A 5 41.64 -17.53 20.19
C LEU A 5 40.17 -17.91 20.27
N ARG A 6 39.71 -18.52 21.38
CA ARG A 6 38.28 -18.86 21.57
C ARG A 6 37.35 -17.64 21.50
N ARG A 7 37.75 -16.52 22.12
CA ARG A 7 36.96 -15.28 22.08
C ARG A 7 36.91 -14.70 20.67
N LEU A 8 38.00 -14.78 19.94
CA LEU A 8 38.10 -14.32 18.55
C LEU A 8 37.26 -15.19 17.61
N THR A 9 37.26 -16.51 17.81
CA THR A 9 36.39 -17.43 17.05
C THR A 9 34.91 -17.17 17.31
N LEU A 10 34.52 -16.89 18.57
CA LEU A 10 33.14 -16.54 18.90
C LEU A 10 32.70 -15.22 18.25
N LEU A 11 33.60 -14.23 18.19
CA LEU A 11 33.31 -12.92 17.62
C LEU A 11 33.13 -13.02 16.09
N VAL A 12 33.97 -13.83 15.42
CA VAL A 12 33.82 -14.12 13.98
C VAL A 12 32.53 -14.90 13.69
N LEU A 13 32.15 -15.84 14.56
CA LEU A 13 30.91 -16.60 14.41
C LEU A 13 29.67 -15.69 14.51
N VAL A 14 29.66 -14.73 15.44
CA VAL A 14 28.58 -13.74 15.57
C VAL A 14 28.53 -12.78 14.38
N LEU A 15 29.67 -12.35 13.84
CA LEU A 15 29.67 -11.53 12.62
C LEU A 15 29.15 -12.32 11.40
N ALA A 16 29.51 -13.59 11.28
CA ALA A 16 29.06 -14.44 10.18
C ALA A 16 27.54 -14.69 10.23
N THR A 17 26.94 -14.85 11.42
CA THR A 17 25.47 -15.02 11.53
C THR A 17 24.70 -13.75 11.16
N VAL A 18 25.26 -12.56 11.37
CA VAL A 18 24.63 -11.29 10.93
C VAL A 18 24.67 -11.14 9.40
N PHE A 19 25.72 -11.63 8.74
CA PHE A 19 25.87 -11.55 7.28
C PHE A 19 25.09 -12.64 6.51
N VAL A 20 24.74 -13.75 7.18
CA VAL A 20 23.97 -14.87 6.62
C VAL A 20 22.52 -14.85 7.13
N VAL A 21 21.96 -13.66 7.36
CA VAL A 21 20.52 -13.49 7.26
C VAL A 21 20.26 -13.15 5.80
N PRO A 22 19.85 -14.11 4.93
CA PRO A 22 19.20 -13.71 3.70
C PRO A 22 18.06 -12.83 4.17
N GLY A 23 18.03 -11.57 3.71
CA GLY A 23 16.95 -10.66 4.04
C GLY A 23 15.65 -11.40 3.74
N ILE A 24 15.01 -11.91 4.79
CA ILE A 24 13.67 -12.45 4.71
C ILE A 24 12.88 -11.19 4.47
N GLY A 25 12.76 -10.82 3.19
CA GLY A 25 11.76 -9.89 2.72
C GLY A 25 10.49 -10.48 3.27
N ASN A 26 9.99 -9.83 4.32
CA ASN A 26 8.85 -10.31 5.06
C ASN A 26 7.80 -10.73 4.04
N ALA A 27 7.59 -12.05 3.91
CA ALA A 27 6.33 -12.58 3.46
C ALA A 27 5.34 -12.32 4.61
N LEU A 28 5.10 -11.03 4.87
CA LEU A 28 3.93 -10.60 5.58
C LEU A 28 2.77 -11.23 4.80
N PRO A 29 1.84 -11.91 5.48
CA PRO A 29 0.72 -12.52 4.81
C PRO A 29 0.05 -11.46 3.94
N GLU A 30 -0.21 -11.87 2.71
CA GLU A 30 -0.81 -11.20 1.57
C GLU A 30 -2.25 -10.71 1.86
N GLN A 31 -2.53 -10.23 3.08
CA GLN A 31 -3.84 -9.71 3.49
C GLN A 31 -4.16 -8.37 2.82
N LEU A 32 -3.16 -7.70 2.23
CA LEU A 32 -3.38 -6.50 1.43
C LEU A 32 -3.97 -6.78 0.03
N ASP A 33 -3.92 -8.03 -0.45
CA ASP A 33 -4.54 -8.38 -1.74
C ASP A 33 -6.02 -8.81 -1.59
N ARG A 34 -6.48 -8.98 -0.34
CA ARG A 34 -7.90 -9.15 0.02
C ARG A 34 -8.66 -7.85 0.25
N ILE A 35 -8.11 -6.71 -0.16
CA ILE A 35 -8.97 -5.56 -0.47
C ILE A 35 -9.55 -5.85 -1.85
N ALA A 36 -10.48 -6.80 -1.88
CA ALA A 36 -11.39 -6.98 -3.00
C ALA A 36 -11.95 -5.58 -3.30
N VAL A 37 -11.70 -5.14 -4.52
CA VAL A 37 -12.16 -3.88 -5.09
C VAL A 37 -13.65 -3.79 -4.82
N VAL A 38 -14.04 -3.06 -3.78
CA VAL A 38 -15.39 -2.50 -3.69
C VAL A 38 -15.41 -1.48 -4.82
N ALA A 39 -15.84 -1.95 -6.00
CA ALA A 39 -16.17 -1.09 -7.10
C ALA A 39 -17.20 -0.10 -6.54
N SER A 40 -16.77 1.15 -6.35
CA SER A 40 -17.68 2.24 -6.01
C SER A 40 -18.84 2.17 -6.99
N SER A 41 -20.01 1.83 -6.47
CA SER A 41 -21.29 1.69 -7.16
C SER A 41 -21.83 3.04 -7.69
N SER A 42 -20.94 3.98 -7.98
CA SER A 42 -21.23 5.34 -8.42
C SER A 42 -20.54 5.71 -9.73
N GLN A 43 -19.79 4.78 -10.35
CA GLN A 43 -19.48 4.85 -11.79
C GLN A 43 -20.58 4.09 -12.54
N THR A 44 -21.74 4.75 -12.59
CA THR A 44 -22.82 4.59 -13.54
C THR A 44 -22.30 4.08 -14.89
N GLU A 45 -22.79 2.94 -15.35
CA GLU A 45 -23.09 2.55 -16.75
C GLU A 45 -22.23 3.10 -17.90
N LEU A 46 -20.94 3.37 -17.69
CA LEU A 46 -20.02 3.43 -18.81
C LEU A 46 -19.84 2.00 -19.28
N ASP A 47 -20.21 1.74 -20.55
CA ASP A 47 -19.87 0.52 -21.29
C ASP A 47 -18.35 0.46 -21.48
N LEU A 48 -17.65 0.26 -20.36
CA LEU A 48 -16.22 0.11 -20.32
C LEU A 48 -15.89 -1.28 -20.86
N THR A 49 -15.03 -1.29 -21.87
CA THR A 49 -14.42 -2.52 -22.35
C THR A 49 -13.71 -3.24 -21.19
N PRO A 50 -13.61 -4.58 -21.22
CA PRO A 50 -12.88 -5.32 -20.17
C PRO A 50 -11.47 -4.78 -19.93
N ARG A 51 -10.79 -4.32 -21.00
CA ARG A 51 -9.46 -3.70 -20.93
C ARG A 51 -9.48 -2.39 -20.14
N GLN A 52 -10.44 -1.49 -20.40
CA GLN A 52 -10.58 -0.24 -19.65
C GLN A 52 -10.86 -0.51 -18.17
N ARG A 53 -11.72 -1.48 -17.85
CA ARG A 53 -11.99 -1.88 -16.46
C ARG A 53 -10.73 -2.34 -15.74
N GLN A 54 -9.91 -3.16 -16.38
CA GLN A 54 -8.63 -3.62 -15.82
C GLN A 54 -7.66 -2.46 -15.56
N MET A 55 -7.55 -1.51 -16.50
CA MET A 55 -6.67 -0.36 -16.32
C MET A 55 -7.13 0.55 -15.17
N ILE A 56 -8.44 0.83 -15.08
CA ILE A 56 -9.03 1.60 -13.97
C ILE A 56 -8.76 0.91 -12.64
N GLN A 57 -8.94 -0.42 -12.57
CA GLN A 57 -8.61 -1.19 -11.37
C GLN A 57 -7.12 -1.10 -11.02
N ALA A 58 -6.22 -1.15 -12.00
CA ALA A 58 -4.79 -1.02 -11.77
C ALA A 58 -4.42 0.37 -11.20
N ILE A 59 -5.03 1.44 -11.72
CA ILE A 59 -4.86 2.80 -11.19
C ILE A 59 -5.35 2.85 -9.74
N ASN A 60 -6.54 2.33 -9.46
CA ASN A 60 -7.10 2.34 -8.10
C ASN A 60 -6.24 1.53 -7.12
N ARG A 61 -5.73 0.36 -7.51
CA ARG A 61 -4.79 -0.43 -6.68
C ARG A 61 -3.50 0.35 -6.43
N GLY A 62 -2.98 1.03 -7.45
CA GLY A 62 -1.80 1.87 -7.31
C GLY A 62 -2.01 3.02 -6.32
N LEU A 63 -3.16 3.71 -6.41
CA LEU A 63 -3.53 4.77 -5.49
C LEU A 63 -3.61 4.24 -4.04
N ASN A 64 -4.30 3.12 -3.83
CA ASN A 64 -4.42 2.50 -2.51
C ASN A 64 -3.05 2.16 -1.91
N ARG A 65 -2.11 1.67 -2.73
CA ARG A 65 -0.74 1.36 -2.30
C ARG A 65 0.07 2.59 -1.93
N GLU A 66 -0.07 3.69 -2.66
CA GLU A 66 0.62 4.94 -2.30
C GLU A 66 0.02 5.56 -1.04
N VAL A 67 -1.30 5.58 -0.92
CA VAL A 67 -2.01 6.05 0.27
C VAL A 67 -1.62 5.22 1.50
N SER A 68 -1.51 3.89 1.38
CA SER A 68 -1.11 3.05 2.50
C SER A 68 0.29 3.38 3.01
N LYS A 69 1.25 3.72 2.14
CA LYS A 69 2.61 4.12 2.56
C LYS A 69 2.65 5.41 3.38
N ILE A 70 1.71 6.32 3.16
CA ILE A 70 1.61 7.60 3.89
C ILE A 70 1.00 7.38 5.30
N LEU A 71 0.17 6.35 5.43
CA LEU A 71 -0.53 6.00 6.64
C LEU A 71 0.34 5.15 7.57
N ASN A 72 0.21 5.35 8.88
CA ASN A 72 0.81 4.44 9.86
C ASN A 72 -0.04 3.17 10.02
N GLU A 73 0.49 2.13 10.66
CA GLU A 73 -0.19 0.82 10.73
C GLU A 73 -1.60 0.89 11.34
N SER A 74 -1.80 1.72 12.37
CA SER A 74 -3.12 1.90 13.00
C SER A 74 -4.12 2.55 12.04
N GLN A 75 -3.67 3.56 11.30
CA GLN A 75 -4.47 4.24 10.27
C GLN A 75 -4.77 3.29 9.10
N GLN A 76 -3.81 2.47 8.67
CA GLN A 76 -4.04 1.46 7.63
C GLN A 76 -5.09 0.43 8.06
N LYS A 77 -5.00 -0.11 9.28
CA LYS A 77 -6.02 -1.05 9.81
C LYS A 77 -7.41 -0.41 9.86
N SER A 78 -7.48 0.85 10.28
CA SER A 78 -8.74 1.60 10.33
C SER A 78 -9.30 1.85 8.92
N LEU A 79 -8.44 2.18 7.97
CA LEU A 79 -8.82 2.38 6.57
C LEU A 79 -9.38 1.09 5.95
N VAL A 80 -8.70 -0.05 6.15
CA VAL A 80 -9.18 -1.36 5.66
C VAL A 80 -10.53 -1.71 6.26
N LYS A 81 -10.73 -1.46 7.56
CA LYS A 81 -12.01 -1.71 8.23
C LYS A 81 -13.15 -0.88 7.62
N LEU A 82 -12.92 0.41 7.37
CA LEU A 82 -13.91 1.31 6.78
C LEU A 82 -14.26 0.90 5.33
N ILE A 83 -13.25 0.54 4.54
CA ILE A 83 -13.45 0.02 3.18
C ILE A 83 -14.26 -1.28 3.21
N HIS A 84 -13.97 -2.18 4.16
CA HIS A 84 -14.70 -3.44 4.30
C HIS A 84 -16.16 -3.23 4.73
N THR A 85 -16.47 -2.13 5.43
CA THR A 85 -17.85 -1.73 5.75
C THR A 85 -18.58 -1.05 4.58
N GLY A 86 -17.94 -0.95 3.42
CA GLY A 86 -18.54 -0.39 2.19
C GLY A 86 -18.24 1.08 1.96
N ASP A 87 -17.38 1.72 2.76
CA ASP A 87 -16.95 3.10 2.50
C ASP A 87 -16.01 3.15 1.29
N THR A 88 -16.18 4.17 0.45
CA THR A 88 -15.19 4.49 -0.59
C THR A 88 -13.89 5.00 0.04
N LEU A 89 -12.78 4.94 -0.70
CA LEU A 89 -11.47 5.41 -0.22
C LEU A 89 -11.55 6.85 0.33
N ASN A 90 -12.23 7.76 -0.38
CA ASN A 90 -12.37 9.16 0.05
C ASN A 90 -13.17 9.29 1.35
N GLN A 91 -14.30 8.58 1.46
CA GLN A 91 -15.10 8.57 2.69
C GLN A 91 -14.32 7.98 3.87
N ALA A 92 -13.57 6.92 3.62
CA ALA A 92 -12.76 6.27 4.64
C ALA A 92 -11.60 7.17 5.11
N LEU A 93 -10.99 7.93 4.20
CA LEU A 93 -9.96 8.93 4.51
C LEU A 93 -10.51 10.13 5.29
N ASP A 94 -11.73 10.57 5.02
CA ASP A 94 -12.39 11.66 5.77
C ASP A 94 -12.74 11.23 7.21
N LYS A 95 -13.17 9.98 7.38
CA LYS A 95 -13.42 9.38 8.71
C LYS A 95 -12.14 9.11 9.49
N LEU A 96 -11.01 9.00 8.80
CA LEU A 96 -9.70 8.86 9.42
C LEU A 96 -9.25 10.22 9.97
N GLN A 97 -8.94 10.28 11.27
CA GLN A 97 -8.37 11.47 11.90
C GLN A 97 -6.89 11.63 11.48
N LEU A 98 -6.67 12.18 10.27
CA LEU A 98 -5.35 12.45 9.70
C LEU A 98 -4.83 13.82 10.13
N SER A 99 -3.52 13.98 10.24
CA SER A 99 -2.93 15.32 10.32
C SER A 99 -3.18 16.10 9.02
N SER A 100 -3.17 17.43 9.09
CA SER A 100 -3.36 18.28 7.90
C SER A 100 -2.35 17.95 6.80
N GLU A 101 -1.08 17.79 7.18
CA GLU A 101 0.01 17.40 6.29
C GLU A 101 -0.27 16.08 5.55
N LYS A 102 -0.69 15.03 6.26
CA LYS A 102 -1.00 13.74 5.63
C LYS A 102 -2.19 13.84 4.67
N ARG A 103 -3.19 14.65 4.99
CA ARG A 103 -4.33 14.89 4.09
C ARG A 103 -3.90 15.59 2.82
N GLU A 104 -3.03 16.59 2.91
CA GLU A 104 -2.50 17.30 1.76
C GLU A 104 -1.70 16.38 0.84
N ILE A 105 -0.82 15.54 1.41
CA ILE A 105 -0.05 14.55 0.63
C ILE A 105 -1.00 13.58 -0.07
N ILE A 106 -1.98 13.01 0.67
CA ILE A 106 -2.95 12.07 0.10
C ILE A 106 -3.80 12.73 -0.99
N LYS A 107 -4.19 13.99 -0.82
CA LYS A 107 -4.91 14.77 -1.84
C LYS A 107 -4.07 14.99 -3.10
N ALA A 108 -2.79 15.33 -2.95
CA ALA A 108 -1.88 15.49 -4.07
C ALA A 108 -1.69 14.17 -4.84
N VAL A 109 -1.51 13.05 -4.12
CA VAL A 109 -1.44 11.72 -4.74
C VAL A 109 -2.75 11.39 -5.46
N SER A 110 -3.90 11.62 -4.84
CA SER A 110 -5.21 11.41 -5.48
C SER A 110 -5.34 12.21 -6.78
N GLN A 111 -4.91 13.48 -6.80
CA GLN A 111 -4.92 14.31 -8.00
C GLN A 111 -4.03 13.74 -9.12
N VAL A 112 -2.84 13.24 -8.81
CA VAL A 112 -1.95 12.60 -9.79
C VAL A 112 -2.62 11.37 -10.41
N TYR A 113 -3.30 10.57 -9.60
CA TYR A 113 -4.00 9.38 -10.08
C TYR A 113 -5.29 9.71 -10.84
N ASP A 114 -5.98 10.79 -10.49
CA ASP A 114 -7.10 11.32 -11.28
C ASP A 114 -6.64 11.79 -12.67
N LEU A 115 -5.49 12.46 -12.75
CA LEU A 115 -4.88 12.83 -14.03
C LEU A 115 -4.50 11.61 -14.87
N LYS A 116 -3.94 10.56 -14.25
CA LYS A 116 -3.69 9.27 -14.93
C LYS A 116 -5.00 8.66 -15.45
N MET A 117 -6.06 8.70 -14.64
CA MET A 117 -7.37 8.18 -15.03
C MET A 117 -7.95 8.96 -16.21
N LYS A 118 -7.92 10.29 -16.15
CA LYS A 118 -8.36 11.16 -17.25
C LYS A 118 -7.56 10.92 -18.52
N SER A 119 -6.24 10.79 -18.41
CA SER A 119 -5.38 10.47 -19.56
C SER A 119 -5.71 9.12 -20.18
N LEU A 120 -6.12 8.12 -19.40
CA LEU A 120 -6.59 6.86 -19.96
C LEU A 120 -7.91 7.07 -20.70
N ILE A 121 -8.88 7.71 -20.07
CA ILE A 121 -10.22 7.88 -20.65
C ILE A 121 -10.19 8.78 -21.90
N SER A 122 -9.37 9.82 -21.92
CA SER A 122 -9.23 10.75 -23.04
C SER A 122 -8.32 10.26 -24.16
N GLY A 123 -7.50 9.24 -23.90
CA GLY A 123 -6.57 8.65 -24.87
C GLY A 123 -7.19 7.51 -25.68
N PHE A 124 -8.45 7.16 -25.42
CA PHE A 124 -9.29 6.26 -26.21
C PHE A 124 -10.33 7.05 -27.00
#